data_AF-A0A382RWC1-F1
#
_entry.id   AF-A0A382RWC1-F1
#
_cell.length_a   1.000
_cell.length_b   1.000
_cell.length_c   1.000
_cell.angle_alpha   90.00
_cell.angle_beta   90.00
_cell.angle_gamma   90.00
#
_symmetry.space_group_name_H-M   'P 1'
#
loop_
_entity.id
_entity.type
_entity.pdbx_description
1 polymer ?
#
loop_
_entity_poly.entity_id
_entity_poly.type
_entity_poly.pdbx_seq_one_letter_code
_entity_poly.pdbx_strand_id
1 'polypeptide(L)'
;QMGLILHDADYEIEGTLPVSKSIALTSNKQIVNDIKLGEGPKKFRFSMGYAGWGKGQLEKEIEKGDWLLIPANNKFIFSIPDIDKWQVAATQFGIDISNLGGSAGIA
;
A
#
# COMPACT_ATOMS: atom_id res chain seq x y z
N GLN A 1 -3.58 15.62 12.81
CA GLN A 1 -3.15 14.26 12.47
C GLN A 1 -3.11 14.16 10.94
N MET A 2 -1.97 13.85 10.34
CA MET A 2 -1.80 13.81 8.88
C MET A 2 -2.38 12.50 8.34
N GLY A 3 -3.54 12.59 7.69
CA GLY A 3 -4.05 11.53 6.84
C GLY A 3 -3.34 11.58 5.49
N LEU A 4 -3.07 10.40 4.92
CA LEU A 4 -2.47 10.25 3.60
C LEU A 4 -3.49 9.60 2.67
N ILE A 5 -3.64 10.15 1.47
CA ILE A 5 -4.48 9.57 0.42
C ILE A 5 -3.58 9.16 -0.74
N LEU A 6 -3.42 7.85 -0.94
CA LEU A 6 -2.77 7.29 -2.11
C LEU A 6 -3.82 7.18 -3.22
N HIS A 7 -3.55 7.67 -4.41
CA HIS A 7 -4.50 7.67 -5.52
C HIS A 7 -3.85 7.43 -6.88
N ASP A 8 -4.66 7.25 -7.92
CA ASP A 8 -4.20 7.22 -9.30
C ASP A 8 -3.58 8.57 -9.72
N ALA A 9 -2.55 8.52 -10.56
CA ALA A 9 -1.78 9.70 -10.96
C ALA A 9 -2.53 10.69 -11.87
N ASP A 10 -3.76 10.39 -12.29
CA ASP A 10 -4.58 11.25 -13.15
C ASP A 10 -5.19 12.45 -12.39
N TYR A 11 -5.14 12.44 -11.06
CA TYR A 11 -5.61 13.52 -10.20
C TYR A 11 -4.41 14.25 -9.57
N GLU A 12 -4.38 15.57 -9.67
CA GLU A 12 -3.30 16.40 -9.14
C GLU A 12 -3.85 17.70 -8.56
N ILE A 13 -3.41 18.02 -7.34
CA ILE A 13 -3.63 19.28 -6.66
C ILE A 13 -2.36 19.74 -5.94
N GLU A 14 -2.37 20.95 -5.39
CA GLU A 14 -1.26 21.45 -4.58
C GLU A 14 -0.94 20.51 -3.40
N GLY A 15 0.33 20.11 -3.31
CA GLY A 15 0.83 19.15 -2.32
C GLY A 15 0.71 17.69 -2.72
N THR A 16 0.37 17.40 -3.98
CA THR A 16 0.45 16.04 -4.54
C THR A 16 1.91 15.65 -4.76
N LEU A 17 2.29 14.47 -4.26
CA LEU A 17 3.60 13.87 -4.46
C LEU A 17 3.48 12.71 -5.47
N PRO A 18 4.06 12.82 -6.69
CA PRO A 18 4.09 11.70 -7.61
C PRO A 18 5.01 10.60 -7.08
N VAL A 19 4.48 9.37 -6.96
CA VAL A 19 5.26 8.20 -6.52
C VAL A 19 5.73 7.40 -7.72
N SER A 20 4.90 7.31 -8.76
CA SER A 20 5.25 6.74 -10.05
C SER A 20 4.38 7.34 -11.16
N LYS A 21 4.51 6.84 -12.39
CA LYS A 21 3.64 7.23 -13.51
C LYS A 21 2.17 6.88 -13.30
N SER A 22 1.85 5.96 -12.36
CA SER A 22 0.50 5.43 -12.20
C SER A 22 -0.14 5.72 -10.84
N ILE A 23 0.63 6.23 -9.87
CA ILE A 23 0.16 6.55 -8.52
C ILE A 23 0.80 7.81 -7.94
N ALA A 24 0.03 8.52 -7.14
CA ALA A 24 0.45 9.72 -6.42
C ALA A 24 -0.11 9.73 -4.99
N LEU A 25 0.49 10.55 -4.12
CA LEU A 25 0.17 10.64 -2.70
C LEU A 25 -0.16 12.08 -2.34
N THR A 26 -1.30 12.31 -1.69
CA THR A 26 -1.74 13.64 -1.28
C THR A 26 -2.12 13.65 0.19
N SER A 27 -1.68 14.67 0.94
CA SER A 27 -1.99 14.87 2.36
C SER A 27 -2.80 16.14 2.65
N ASN A 28 -3.22 16.84 1.60
CA ASN A 28 -4.01 18.07 1.68
C ASN A 28 -5.46 17.76 2.09
N LYS A 29 -6.17 18.69 2.73
CA LYS A 29 -7.61 18.55 3.01
C LYS A 29 -8.48 18.71 1.76
N GLN A 30 -7.99 19.42 0.74
CA GLN A 30 -8.75 19.69 -0.48
C GLN A 30 -9.21 18.40 -1.17
N ILE A 31 -8.34 17.39 -1.28
CA ILE A 31 -8.71 16.09 -1.87
C ILE A 31 -9.89 15.41 -1.16
N VAL A 32 -10.08 15.63 0.15
CA VAL A 32 -11.25 15.11 0.87
C VAL A 32 -12.53 15.82 0.42
N ASN A 33 -12.46 17.12 0.12
CA ASN A 33 -13.60 17.86 -0.43
C ASN A 33 -13.91 17.41 -1.85
N ASP A 34 -12.89 17.25 -2.69
CA ASP A 34 -13.05 16.83 -4.08
C ASP A 34 -13.66 15.42 -4.16
N ILE A 35 -13.21 14.50 -3.29
CA ILE A 35 -13.83 13.16 -3.18
C ILE A 35 -15.31 13.26 -2.81
N LYS A 36 -15.70 14.16 -1.89
CA LYS A 36 -17.11 14.33 -1.50
C LYS A 36 -17.96 14.91 -2.62
N LEU A 37 -17.39 15.78 -3.45
CA LEU A 37 -18.05 16.40 -4.60
C LEU A 37 -18.04 15.52 -5.85
N GLY A 38 -17.31 14.39 -5.84
CA GLY A 38 -17.15 13.51 -6.99
C GLY A 38 -16.11 14.02 -8.02
N GLU A 39 -15.32 15.03 -7.65
CA GLU A 39 -14.26 15.63 -8.47
C GLU A 39 -12.86 15.09 -8.11
N GLY A 40 -12.78 14.22 -7.11
CA GLY A 40 -11.56 13.58 -6.64
C GLY A 40 -11.03 12.47 -7.56
N PRO A 41 -9.95 11.79 -7.15
CA PRO A 41 -9.39 10.66 -7.90
C PRO A 41 -10.40 9.52 -8.07
N LYS A 42 -10.29 8.81 -9.21
CA LYS A 42 -11.15 7.65 -9.50
C LYS A 42 -10.84 6.46 -8.59
N LYS A 43 -9.58 6.31 -8.18
CA LYS A 43 -9.12 5.24 -7.30
C LYS A 43 -8.28 5.83 -6.20
N PHE A 44 -8.66 5.59 -4.95
CA PHE A 44 -7.90 6.08 -3.82
C PHE A 44 -7.95 5.13 -2.63
N ARG A 45 -6.98 5.32 -1.73
CA ARG A 45 -6.92 4.68 -0.41
C ARG A 45 -6.54 5.71 0.62
N PHE A 46 -7.29 5.76 1.70
CA PHE A 46 -6.96 6.55 2.88
C PHE A 46 -6.11 5.72 3.85
N SER A 47 -5.12 6.34 4.46
CA SER A 47 -4.28 5.74 5.50
C SER A 47 -3.87 6.78 6.53
N MET A 48 -3.57 6.30 7.74
CA MET A 48 -3.24 7.14 8.88
C MET A 48 -1.90 6.70 9.45
N GLY A 49 -0.91 7.60 9.39
CA GLY A 49 0.48 7.25 9.65
C GLY A 49 1.16 6.61 8.44
N TYR A 50 2.43 6.26 8.62
CA TYR A 50 3.27 5.61 7.61
C TYR A 50 4.31 4.73 8.30
N ALA A 51 4.80 3.72 7.58
CA ALA A 51 6.02 3.00 7.95
C ALA A 51 7.22 3.74 7.36
N GLY A 52 8.26 3.95 8.17
CA GLY A 52 9.48 4.61 7.76
C GLY A 52 10.68 3.81 8.23
N TRP A 53 11.74 3.83 7.43
CA TRP A 53 12.99 3.13 7.72
C TRP A 53 14.11 4.14 7.91
N GLY A 54 15.02 3.84 8.83
CA GLY A 54 16.30 4.52 8.93
C GLY A 54 17.19 4.19 7.72
N LYS A 55 18.28 4.96 7.57
CA LYS A 55 19.25 4.76 6.48
C LYS A 55 19.78 3.32 6.46
N GLY A 56 19.60 2.62 5.35
CA GLY A 56 20.11 1.26 5.16
C GLY A 56 19.36 0.18 5.95
N GLN A 57 18.26 0.52 6.63
CA GLN A 57 17.54 -0.42 7.47
C GLN A 57 16.73 -1.41 6.62
N LEU A 58 15.97 -0.91 5.64
CA LEU A 58 15.12 -1.75 4.79
C LEU A 58 15.96 -2.77 4.01
N GLU A 59 17.10 -2.35 3.47
CA GLU A 59 18.03 -3.20 2.72
C GLU A 59 18.55 -4.35 3.59
N LYS A 60 18.92 -4.06 4.85
CA LYS A 60 19.36 -5.09 5.81
C LYS A 60 18.26 -6.06 6.18
N GLU A 61 17.03 -5.58 6.33
CA GLU A 61 15.87 -6.43 6.64
C GLU A 61 15.54 -7.34 5.45
N ILE A 62 15.65 -6.85 4.22
CA ILE A 62 15.53 -7.67 3.00
C ILE A 62 16.64 -8.73 2.93
N GLU A 63 17.90 -8.35 3.18
CA GLU A 63 19.04 -9.29 3.18
C GLU A 63 18.89 -10.41 4.23
N LYS A 64 18.25 -10.12 5.36
CA LYS A 64 17.94 -11.11 6.40
C LYS A 64 16.75 -12.01 6.08
N GLY A 65 15.97 -11.68 5.06
CA GLY A 65 14.74 -12.38 4.72
C GLY A 65 13.52 -11.96 5.55
N ASP A 66 13.59 -10.82 6.24
CA ASP A 66 12.46 -10.29 7.02
C ASP A 66 11.35 -9.74 6.09
N TRP A 67 11.72 -9.32 4.86
CA TRP A 67 10.79 -8.84 3.83
C TRP A 67 10.94 -9.59 2.51
N LEU A 68 9.79 -9.91 1.90
CA LEU A 68 9.70 -10.38 0.51
C LEU A 68 9.17 -9.25 -0.37
N LEU A 69 9.75 -9.09 -1.56
CA LEU A 69 9.42 -8.01 -2.49
C LEU A 69 8.72 -8.52 -3.74
N ILE A 70 7.61 -7.88 -4.10
CA ILE A 70 6.93 -8.04 -5.38
C ILE A 70 6.79 -6.69 -6.09
N PRO A 71 6.78 -6.65 -7.44
CA PRO A 71 6.47 -5.44 -8.17
C PRO A 71 5.08 -4.91 -7.79
N ALA A 72 5.02 -3.63 -7.42
CA ALA A 72 3.76 -2.96 -7.15
C ALA A 72 2.90 -2.88 -8.43
N ASN A 73 1.59 -3.08 -8.30
CA ASN A 73 0.67 -2.91 -9.41
C ASN A 73 -0.67 -2.29 -8.95
N ASN A 74 -1.29 -1.50 -9.81
CA ASN A 74 -2.52 -0.76 -9.47
C ASN A 74 -3.69 -1.67 -9.09
N LYS A 75 -3.79 -2.88 -9.66
CA LYS A 75 -4.83 -3.85 -9.31
C LYS A 75 -4.69 -4.31 -7.86
N PHE A 76 -3.48 -4.64 -7.44
CA PHE A 76 -3.13 -5.07 -6.08
C PHE A 76 -3.34 -3.94 -5.07
N ILE A 77 -3.00 -2.71 -5.44
CA ILE A 77 -3.21 -1.55 -4.56
C ILE A 77 -4.71 -1.27 -4.40
N PHE A 78 -5.45 -1.07 -5.48
CA PHE A 78 -6.79 -0.48 -5.44
C PHE A 78 -7.97 -1.44 -5.65
N SER A 79 -7.78 -2.60 -6.28
CA SER A 79 -8.88 -3.45 -6.72
C SER A 79 -9.01 -4.75 -5.94
N ILE A 80 -7.91 -5.28 -5.40
CA ILE A 80 -7.95 -6.50 -4.57
C ILE A 80 -8.47 -6.15 -3.18
N PRO A 81 -9.51 -6.84 -2.66
CA PRO A 81 -10.00 -6.66 -1.30
C PRO A 81 -8.89 -6.90 -0.27
N ASP A 82 -8.88 -6.13 0.81
CA ASP A 82 -7.79 -6.17 1.79
C ASP A 82 -7.59 -7.54 2.44
N ILE A 83 -8.69 -8.29 2.65
CA ILE A 83 -8.66 -9.65 3.18
C ILE A 83 -7.93 -10.64 2.26
N ASP A 84 -7.94 -10.39 0.96
CA ASP A 84 -7.36 -11.29 -0.05
C ASP A 84 -5.90 -10.94 -0.37
N LYS A 85 -5.44 -9.74 -0.02
CA LYS A 85 -4.11 -9.24 -0.43
C LYS A 85 -2.97 -10.12 0.05
N TRP A 86 -3.06 -10.63 1.28
CA TRP A 86 -2.03 -11.50 1.83
C TRP A 86 -1.94 -12.82 1.05
N GLN A 87 -3.09 -13.46 0.80
CA GLN A 87 -3.18 -14.67 -0.02
C GLN A 87 -2.63 -14.43 -1.43
N VAL A 88 -3.06 -13.35 -2.07
CA VAL A 88 -2.60 -13.01 -3.42
C VAL A 88 -1.10 -12.72 -3.46
N ALA A 89 -0.54 -12.06 -2.44
CA ALA A 89 0.90 -11.80 -2.40
C ALA A 89 1.71 -13.09 -2.22
N ALA A 90 1.33 -13.96 -1.28
CA ALA A 90 2.09 -15.18 -1.00
C ALA A 90 2.04 -16.19 -2.16
N THR A 91 0.89 -16.30 -2.84
CA THR A 91 0.75 -17.17 -4.01
C THR A 91 1.69 -16.75 -5.16
N GLN A 92 2.10 -15.48 -5.26
CA GLN A 92 3.11 -15.06 -6.24
C GLN A 92 4.51 -15.64 -5.96
N PHE A 93 4.77 -16.03 -4.71
CA PHE A 93 5.98 -16.75 -4.30
C PHE A 93 5.79 -18.27 -4.29
N GLY A 94 4.65 -18.78 -4.77
CA GLY A 94 4.31 -20.21 -4.69
C GLY A 94 3.99 -20.69 -3.28
N ILE A 95 3.73 -19.78 -2.34
CA ILE A 95 3.39 -20.09 -0.96
C ILE A 95 1.87 -20.25 -0.86
N ASP A 96 1.42 -21.40 -0.39
CA ASP A 96 0.03 -21.61 -0.02
C ASP A 96 -0.18 -21.36 1.47
N ILE A 97 -0.70 -20.17 1.82
CA ILE A 97 -0.96 -19.80 3.23
C ILE A 97 -2.02 -20.70 3.87
N SER A 98 -2.91 -21.32 3.09
CA SER A 98 -3.89 -22.30 3.59
C SER A 98 -3.21 -23.50 4.24
N ASN A 99 -1.97 -23.81 3.84
CA ASN A 99 -1.14 -24.88 4.39
C ASN A 99 -0.18 -24.40 5.49
N LEU A 100 -0.11 -23.09 5.78
CA LEU A 100 0.64 -22.53 6.91
C LEU A 100 -0.18 -22.63 8.21
N GLY A 101 -0.71 -23.82 8.49
CA GLY A 101 -1.23 -24.17 9.81
C GLY A 101 -0.06 -24.39 10.77
N GLY A 102 0.41 -23.34 11.42
CA GLY A 102 1.38 -23.48 12.50
C GLY A 102 0.78 -24.30 13.64
N SER A 103 1.45 -25.36 14.07
CA SER A 103 1.23 -25.90 15.41
C SER A 103 1.51 -24.75 16.37
N ALA A 104 0.47 -24.25 17.06
CA ALA A 104 0.69 -23.35 18.18
C ALA A 104 1.58 -24.09 19.18
N GLY A 105 2.75 -23.52 19.49
CA GLY A 105 3.56 -24.00 20.60
C GLY A 105 2.74 -23.84 21.87
N ILE A 106 2.55 -24.93 22.61
CA ILE A 106 1.98 -24.85 23.96
C ILE A 106 3.10 -24.29 24.84
N ALA A 107 2.88 -23.09 25.40
CA ALA A 107 3.76 -22.52 26.42
C ALA A 107 3.55 -23.20 27.77
#